data_AF-A0A1F3V3B5-F1
#
_entry.id   AF-A0A1F3V3B5-F1
#
_cell.length_a   1.000
_cell.length_b   1.000
_cell.length_c   1.000
_cell.angle_alpha   90.00
_cell.angle_beta   90.00
_cell.angle_gamma   90.00
#
_symmetry.space_group_name_H-M   'P 1'
#
loop_
_entity.id
_entity.type
_entity.pdbx_description
1 polymer ?
#
loop_
_entity_poly.entity_id
_entity_poly.type
_entity_poly.pdbx_seq_one_letter_code
_entity_poly.pdbx_strand_id
1 'polypeptide(L)'
;MAINSREIAWDKLPNGEALGEITITDKSGYFILLKIPITIIRAQTCHNKVMEKITTLSAEEGTRFHFYASPLTKRVSLSSEILEGEGNILQIDLVDQNGIVRNSFFQTQLQADIFFPTSPTGGFFQIAISRYKGTTQTLINKLSIRPINVELQSNYLTAEKNSKLKLNNAGPLIDARLLIKNSPRSISKKIIKRSTDLLTRLPLAKDLGVYSVKIYPQNIPELSASYLACAITLLDEQQHKIETNWLLQFSITKNTPTNAAFIEFSCQNFDANLVLGEENISDLTMEILFSDKSAANTNRAIRIMPGINNIELDLSTIDDGPWTKAEVYLLPLFEITSKVSLKELEIIR
;
A
#
# COMPACT_ATOMS: atom_id res chain seq x y z
N MET A 1 31.54 -14.49 35.95
CA MET A 1 30.99 -14.31 34.59
C MET A 1 31.13 -12.83 34.30
N ALA A 2 32.10 -12.44 33.47
CA ALA A 2 32.29 -11.04 33.11
C ALA A 2 31.51 -10.79 31.83
N ILE A 3 30.33 -10.17 31.94
CA ILE A 3 29.62 -9.65 30.77
C ILE A 3 30.30 -8.33 30.45
N ASN A 4 31.24 -8.35 29.50
CA ASN A 4 31.81 -7.13 28.95
C ASN A 4 30.78 -6.55 27.96
N SER A 5 29.74 -5.90 28.47
CA SER A 5 28.84 -5.12 27.63
C SER A 5 29.59 -3.86 27.19
N ARG A 6 30.21 -3.88 26.01
CA ARG A 6 30.57 -2.61 25.36
C ARG A 6 29.26 -1.86 25.14
N GLU A 7 29.15 -0.67 25.72
CA GLU A 7 28.01 0.21 25.49
C GLU A 7 27.83 0.39 23.98
N ILE A 8 26.59 0.22 23.51
CA ILE A 8 26.25 0.56 22.13
C ILE A 8 26.36 2.08 22.04
N ALA A 9 27.31 2.58 21.24
CA ALA A 9 27.46 3.99 20.95
C ALA A 9 26.32 4.45 20.01
N TRP A 10 25.13 4.67 20.58
CA TRP A 10 23.90 5.02 19.87
C TRP A 10 24.03 6.26 18.98
N ASP A 11 24.90 7.20 19.40
CA ASP A 11 25.24 8.44 18.70
C ASP A 11 26.04 8.21 17.41
N LYS A 12 26.81 7.12 17.34
CA LYS A 12 27.66 6.78 16.19
C LYS A 12 27.00 5.84 15.18
N LEU A 13 25.77 5.38 15.45
CA LEU A 13 25.06 4.52 14.53
C LEU A 13 24.55 5.32 13.33
N PRO A 14 24.80 4.85 12.09
CA PRO A 14 24.25 5.47 10.89
C PRO A 14 22.72 5.46 10.95
N ASN A 15 22.10 6.45 10.32
CA ASN A 15 20.65 6.41 10.10
C ASN A 15 20.32 5.19 9.22
N GLY A 16 19.35 4.38 9.63
CA GLY A 16 19.03 3.12 8.96
C GLY A 16 19.30 1.91 9.85
N GLU A 17 19.90 0.87 9.29
CA GLU A 17 20.11 -0.40 9.98
C GLU A 17 21.57 -0.66 10.27
N ALA A 18 21.84 -1.20 11.46
CA ALA A 18 23.14 -1.71 11.84
C ALA A 18 23.00 -3.17 12.30
N LEU A 19 23.85 -4.03 11.77
CA LEU A 19 23.94 -5.43 12.14
C LEU A 19 25.13 -5.63 13.08
N GLY A 20 24.96 -6.48 14.09
CA GLY A 20 26.01 -6.84 15.03
C GLY A 20 25.78 -8.22 15.63
N GLU A 21 26.70 -8.65 16.49
CA GLU A 21 26.58 -9.90 17.23
C GLU A 21 27.05 -9.72 18.67
N ILE A 22 26.32 -10.28 19.64
CA ILE A 22 26.86 -10.57 20.97
C ILE A 22 27.53 -11.93 20.87
N THR A 23 28.82 -11.98 21.15
CA THR A 23 29.58 -13.22 21.26
C THR A 23 29.79 -13.56 22.72
N ILE A 24 29.32 -14.73 23.14
CA ILE A 24 29.61 -15.32 24.45
C ILE A 24 30.78 -16.27 24.26
N THR A 25 31.88 -16.01 24.94
CA THR A 25 33.05 -16.87 24.96
C THR A 25 33.17 -17.62 26.28
N ASP A 26 33.96 -18.68 26.29
CA ASP A 26 34.34 -19.37 27.51
C ASP A 26 35.18 -18.46 28.42
N LYS A 27 35.42 -18.89 29.67
CA LYS A 27 36.17 -18.06 30.66
C LYS A 27 37.59 -17.73 30.20
N SER A 28 38.19 -18.55 29.33
CA SER A 28 39.51 -18.31 28.78
C SER A 28 39.51 -17.37 27.57
N GLY A 29 38.33 -17.09 26.98
CA GLY A 29 38.16 -16.21 25.83
C GLY A 29 38.52 -16.84 24.48
N TYR A 30 38.94 -18.10 24.46
CA TYR A 30 39.41 -18.79 23.25
C TYR A 30 38.30 -19.48 22.48
N PHE A 31 37.23 -19.90 23.15
CA PHE A 31 36.13 -20.62 22.52
C PHE A 31 34.86 -19.78 22.52
N ILE A 32 34.31 -19.57 21.32
CA ILE A 32 32.96 -18.99 21.17
C ILE A 32 31.94 -20.07 21.54
N LEU A 33 31.18 -19.81 22.60
CA LEU A 33 30.12 -20.68 23.09
C LEU A 33 28.78 -20.36 22.43
N LEU A 34 28.48 -19.08 22.18
CA LEU A 34 27.24 -18.64 21.57
C LEU A 34 27.45 -17.33 20.81
N LYS A 35 26.73 -17.19 19.68
CA LYS A 35 26.56 -15.91 18.99
C LYS A 35 25.08 -15.55 18.96
N ILE A 36 24.74 -14.36 19.41
CA ILE A 36 23.38 -13.80 19.36
C ILE A 36 23.41 -12.65 18.36
N PRO A 37 22.76 -12.77 17.19
CA PRO A 37 22.69 -11.67 16.24
C PRO A 37 21.83 -10.54 16.80
N ILE A 38 22.27 -9.30 16.59
CA ILE A 38 21.52 -8.09 16.90
C ILE A 38 21.34 -7.28 15.63
N THR A 39 20.11 -6.83 15.39
CA THR A 39 19.84 -5.77 14.41
C THR A 39 19.33 -4.55 15.16
N ILE A 40 19.97 -3.41 14.93
CA ILE A 40 19.56 -2.11 15.46
C ILE A 40 18.97 -1.29 14.32
N ILE A 41 17.76 -0.79 14.50
CA ILE A 41 17.06 0.02 13.52
C ILE A 41 16.92 1.43 14.08
N ARG A 42 17.56 2.40 13.42
CA ARG A 42 17.39 3.83 13.69
C ARG A 42 16.46 4.43 12.63
N ALA A 43 15.17 4.40 12.93
CA ALA A 43 14.14 4.97 12.08
C ALA A 43 14.11 6.50 12.17
N GLN A 44 13.94 7.17 11.03
CA GLN A 44 13.70 8.61 11.03
C GLN A 44 12.23 8.91 11.36
N THR A 45 11.99 9.94 12.17
CA THR A 45 10.64 10.38 12.50
C THR A 45 10.02 11.10 11.31
N CYS A 46 8.97 10.52 10.74
CA CYS A 46 8.15 11.12 9.70
C CYS A 46 7.15 12.09 10.35
N HIS A 47 7.59 13.29 10.70
CA HIS A 47 6.78 14.32 11.35
C HIS A 47 6.99 15.69 10.70
N ASN A 48 5.94 16.23 10.08
CA ASN A 48 5.91 17.54 9.39
C ASN A 48 7.00 17.78 8.33
N LYS A 49 7.73 16.74 7.91
CA LYS A 49 8.80 16.83 6.92
C LYS A 49 8.66 15.73 5.89
N VAL A 50 9.00 16.06 4.66
CA VAL A 50 9.18 15.08 3.59
C VAL A 50 10.51 14.37 3.82
N MET A 51 10.48 13.05 3.91
CA MET A 51 11.69 12.24 3.86
C MET A 51 11.91 11.82 2.41
N GLU A 52 13.06 12.13 1.86
CA GLU A 52 13.42 11.72 0.51
C GLU A 52 14.60 10.75 0.54
N LYS A 53 14.57 9.77 -0.35
CA LYS A 53 15.65 8.81 -0.51
C LYS A 53 15.77 8.43 -1.98
N ILE A 54 16.97 8.59 -2.51
CA ILE A 54 17.33 8.04 -3.81
C ILE A 54 17.99 6.68 -3.57
N THR A 55 17.57 5.71 -4.35
CA THR A 55 18.02 4.32 -4.30
C THR A 55 18.48 3.90 -5.68
N THR A 56 19.62 3.25 -5.74
CA THR A 56 20.07 2.53 -6.94
C THR A 56 19.90 1.04 -6.66
N LEU A 57 19.20 0.34 -7.56
CA LEU A 57 18.90 -1.09 -7.44
C LEU A 57 19.49 -1.83 -8.65
N SER A 58 20.35 -2.80 -8.38
CA SER A 58 20.90 -3.75 -9.35
C SER A 58 19.88 -4.83 -9.72
N ALA A 59 20.28 -5.82 -10.52
CA ALA A 59 19.44 -6.97 -10.81
C ALA A 59 19.12 -7.73 -9.50
N GLU A 60 17.84 -8.00 -9.24
CA GLU A 60 17.36 -8.76 -8.07
C GLU A 60 17.74 -8.15 -6.71
N GLU A 61 18.09 -6.86 -6.67
CA GLU A 61 18.41 -6.16 -5.44
C GLU A 61 17.14 -5.68 -4.72
N GLY A 62 17.18 -5.73 -3.39
CA GLY A 62 16.18 -5.17 -2.51
C GLY A 62 16.82 -4.24 -1.50
N THR A 63 16.15 -3.12 -1.22
CA THR A 63 16.51 -2.19 -0.15
C THR A 63 15.35 -2.01 0.80
N ARG A 64 15.64 -1.50 1.99
CA ARG A 64 14.61 -1.18 2.98
C ARG A 64 14.85 0.15 3.67
N PHE A 65 13.76 0.87 3.90
CA PHE A 65 13.73 2.17 4.55
C PHE A 65 12.85 2.13 5.78
N HIS A 66 13.39 2.59 6.90
CA HIS A 66 12.71 2.57 8.18
C HIS A 66 12.28 3.97 8.59
N PHE A 67 11.02 4.11 8.97
CA PHE A 67 10.50 5.37 9.48
C PHE A 67 9.56 5.12 10.66
N TYR A 68 9.49 6.12 11.53
CA TYR A 68 8.53 6.15 12.63
C TYR A 68 7.44 7.16 12.30
N ALA A 69 6.19 6.74 12.25
CA ALA A 69 5.05 7.63 12.15
C ALA A 69 4.56 8.00 13.54
N SER A 70 4.48 9.31 13.81
CA SER A 70 3.98 9.81 15.10
C SER A 70 2.46 9.56 15.26
N PRO A 71 1.91 9.58 16.49
CA PRO A 71 0.45 9.52 16.71
C PRO A 71 -0.35 10.63 16.01
N LEU A 72 0.30 11.75 15.67
CA LEU A 72 -0.30 12.87 14.94
C LEU A 72 -0.38 12.61 13.43
N THR A 73 0.42 11.68 12.93
CA THR A 73 0.39 11.26 11.53
C THR A 73 -0.77 10.29 11.37
N LYS A 74 -1.76 10.66 10.53
CA LYS A 74 -2.99 9.88 10.29
C LYS A 74 -2.88 8.98 9.08
N ARG A 75 -2.14 9.45 8.08
CA ARG A 75 -1.77 8.71 6.89
C ARG A 75 -0.34 9.06 6.50
N VAL A 76 0.26 8.21 5.70
CA VAL A 76 1.51 8.52 5.01
C VAL A 76 1.26 8.40 3.52
N SER A 77 1.77 9.38 2.78
CA SER A 77 1.85 9.34 1.32
C SER A 77 3.27 8.95 0.93
N LEU A 78 3.36 7.95 0.06
CA LEU A 78 4.57 7.48 -0.56
C LEU A 78 4.51 7.83 -2.04
N SER A 79 5.45 8.62 -2.51
CA SER A 79 5.63 8.87 -3.95
C SER A 79 6.91 8.18 -4.38
N SER A 80 6.83 7.42 -5.48
CA SER A 80 7.93 6.65 -6.04
C SER A 80 8.11 7.03 -7.51
N GLU A 81 9.31 7.47 -7.87
CA GLU A 81 9.67 7.91 -9.22
C GLU A 81 10.86 7.11 -9.73
N ILE A 82 10.71 6.42 -10.86
CA ILE A 82 11.81 5.78 -11.58
C ILE A 82 12.50 6.88 -12.39
N LEU A 83 13.70 7.27 -11.97
CA LEU A 83 14.51 8.27 -12.65
C LEU A 83 15.27 7.65 -13.84
N GLU A 84 15.70 6.39 -13.69
CA GLU A 84 16.42 5.63 -14.72
C GLU A 84 16.04 4.14 -14.66
N GLY A 85 16.02 3.47 -15.82
CA GLY A 85 15.69 2.05 -15.95
C GLY A 85 14.22 1.77 -16.28
N GLU A 86 13.68 2.46 -17.28
CA GLU A 86 12.32 2.25 -17.81
C GLU A 86 12.03 0.79 -18.18
N GLY A 87 10.80 0.33 -17.91
CA GLY A 87 10.34 -1.03 -18.20
C GLY A 87 10.63 -2.07 -17.11
N ASN A 88 11.35 -1.70 -16.05
CA ASN A 88 11.51 -2.54 -14.86
C ASN A 88 10.26 -2.52 -13.97
N ILE A 89 10.04 -3.62 -13.26
CA ILE A 89 8.96 -3.74 -12.28
C ILE A 89 9.55 -3.58 -10.88
N LEU A 90 9.08 -2.59 -10.12
CA LEU A 90 9.41 -2.46 -8.70
C LEU A 90 8.28 -3.05 -7.87
N GLN A 91 8.62 -3.93 -6.95
CA GLN A 91 7.74 -4.30 -5.85
C GLN A 91 8.06 -3.40 -4.65
N ILE A 92 7.03 -2.83 -4.05
CA ILE A 92 7.17 -1.99 -2.88
C ILE A 92 6.19 -2.51 -1.82
N ASP A 93 6.74 -2.90 -0.68
CA ASP A 93 6.01 -3.45 0.45
C ASP A 93 6.11 -2.53 1.66
N LEU A 94 4.98 -2.24 2.28
CA LEU A 94 4.91 -1.61 3.58
C LEU A 94 4.74 -2.67 4.64
N VAL A 95 5.68 -2.73 5.56
CA VAL A 95 5.72 -3.67 6.68
C VAL A 95 5.60 -2.89 7.98
N ASP A 96 4.76 -3.36 8.89
CA ASP A 96 4.66 -2.75 10.22
C ASP A 96 5.74 -3.26 11.18
N GLN A 97 5.73 -2.73 12.40
CA GLN A 97 6.66 -3.09 13.47
C GLN A 97 6.63 -4.58 13.88
N ASN A 98 5.59 -5.33 13.52
CA ASN A 98 5.46 -6.76 13.80
C ASN A 98 5.94 -7.62 12.62
N GLY A 99 6.46 -7.00 11.55
CA GLY A 99 6.87 -7.72 10.35
C GLY A 99 5.71 -8.08 9.41
N ILE A 100 4.50 -7.56 9.64
CA ILE A 100 3.33 -7.87 8.82
C ILE A 100 3.29 -6.93 7.63
N VAL A 101 3.22 -7.48 6.42
CA VAL A 101 3.01 -6.72 5.18
C VAL A 101 1.59 -6.13 5.21
N ARG A 102 1.48 -4.82 5.40
CA ARG A 102 0.21 -4.08 5.43
C ARG A 102 -0.24 -3.65 4.05
N ASN A 103 0.69 -3.46 3.13
CA ASN A 103 0.41 -3.10 1.75
C ASN A 103 1.55 -3.61 0.85
N SER A 104 1.23 -4.04 -0.37
CA SER A 104 2.18 -4.51 -1.37
C SER A 104 1.68 -4.07 -2.73
N PHE A 105 2.54 -3.45 -3.55
CA PHE A 105 2.17 -3.07 -4.90
C PHE A 105 3.34 -3.23 -5.87
N PHE A 106 2.99 -3.45 -7.14
CA PHE A 106 3.93 -3.48 -8.25
C PHE A 106 3.82 -2.19 -9.06
N GLN A 107 4.90 -1.42 -9.08
CA GLN A 107 5.05 -0.25 -9.93
C GLN A 107 5.60 -0.69 -11.28
N THR A 108 4.79 -0.50 -12.32
CA THR A 108 5.15 -0.70 -13.74
C THR A 108 5.26 0.61 -14.51
N GLN A 109 4.85 1.72 -13.91
CA GLN A 109 4.88 3.07 -14.48
C GLN A 109 6.02 3.90 -13.88
N LEU A 110 6.43 4.96 -14.58
CA LEU A 110 7.50 5.87 -14.13
C LEU A 110 7.23 6.49 -12.75
N GLN A 111 5.97 6.79 -12.44
CA GLN A 111 5.57 7.38 -11.16
C GLN A 111 4.42 6.59 -10.55
N ALA A 112 4.43 6.48 -9.22
CA ALA A 112 3.37 5.88 -8.43
C ALA A 112 3.20 6.62 -7.11
N ASP A 113 1.96 6.96 -6.77
CA ASP A 113 1.60 7.52 -5.47
C ASP A 113 0.75 6.52 -4.68
N ILE A 114 1.14 6.27 -3.44
CA ILE A 114 0.51 5.29 -2.56
C ILE A 114 0.18 5.96 -1.23
N PHE A 115 -0.98 5.63 -0.71
CA PHE A 115 -1.47 6.15 0.56
C PHE A 115 -1.76 5.00 1.47
N PHE A 116 -1.32 5.11 2.71
CA PHE A 116 -1.64 4.11 3.73
C PHE A 116 -1.98 4.76 5.06
N PRO A 117 -2.94 4.19 5.80
CA PRO A 117 -3.27 4.64 7.14
C PRO A 117 -2.15 4.27 8.10
N THR A 118 -1.97 5.09 9.12
CA THR A 118 -1.06 4.82 10.25
C THR A 118 -1.88 4.47 11.49
N SER A 119 -1.25 3.78 12.44
CA SER A 119 -1.88 3.47 13.73
C SER A 119 -2.21 4.75 14.51
N PRO A 120 -3.35 4.83 15.22
CA PRO A 120 -3.68 5.96 16.10
C PRO A 120 -2.61 6.24 17.17
N THR A 121 -1.84 5.24 17.58
CA THR A 121 -0.77 5.34 18.56
C THR A 121 0.60 5.64 17.94
N GLY A 122 0.67 5.87 16.63
CA GLY A 122 1.91 5.88 15.87
C GLY A 122 2.50 4.46 15.73
N GLY A 123 3.68 4.36 15.13
CA GLY A 123 4.34 3.06 14.96
C GLY A 123 5.61 3.12 14.13
N PHE A 124 6.41 2.07 14.24
CA PHE A 124 7.55 1.83 13.36
C PHE A 124 7.09 1.09 12.11
N PHE A 125 7.61 1.52 10.96
CA PHE A 125 7.27 0.97 9.66
C PHE A 125 8.53 0.81 8.82
N GLN A 126 8.52 -0.19 7.96
CA GLN A 126 9.54 -0.46 6.95
C GLN A 126 8.90 -0.39 5.57
N ILE A 127 9.56 0.30 4.64
CA ILE A 127 9.28 0.23 3.20
C ILE A 127 10.36 -0.62 2.58
N ALA A 128 10.02 -1.82 2.13
CA ALA A 128 10.91 -2.63 1.31
C ALA A 128 10.66 -2.31 -0.16
N ILE A 129 11.72 -2.06 -0.92
CA ILE A 129 11.67 -1.87 -2.37
C ILE A 129 12.55 -2.95 -2.97
N SER A 130 11.98 -3.80 -3.80
CA SER A 130 12.71 -4.84 -4.52
C SER A 130 12.44 -4.75 -6.01
N ARG A 131 13.46 -5.06 -6.80
CA ARG A 131 13.32 -5.11 -8.25
C ARG A 131 12.93 -6.52 -8.68
N TYR A 132 11.84 -6.63 -9.43
CA TYR A 132 11.34 -7.89 -9.96
C TYR A 132 11.82 -8.10 -11.40
N LYS A 133 12.32 -9.30 -11.73
CA LYS A 133 12.87 -9.70 -13.06
C LYS A 133 14.02 -8.80 -13.53
N GLY A 134 15.15 -8.86 -12.82
CA GLY A 134 16.32 -8.03 -13.08
C GLY A 134 16.98 -8.26 -14.44
N THR A 135 17.26 -7.18 -15.16
CA THR A 135 18.22 -7.13 -16.28
C THR A 135 19.55 -6.55 -15.77
N THR A 136 20.61 -6.59 -16.58
CA THR A 136 21.93 -6.03 -16.25
C THR A 136 21.94 -4.51 -16.02
N GLN A 137 20.89 -3.79 -16.44
CA GLN A 137 20.79 -2.35 -16.24
C GLN A 137 20.42 -2.01 -14.81
N THR A 138 21.08 -1.02 -14.21
CA THR A 138 20.70 -0.48 -12.88
C THR A 138 19.44 0.35 -12.98
N LEU A 139 18.60 0.30 -11.94
CA LEU A 139 17.44 1.16 -11.78
C LEU A 139 17.73 2.22 -10.73
N ILE A 140 17.34 3.47 -11.00
CA ILE A 140 17.40 4.55 -10.01
C ILE A 140 15.98 4.97 -9.66
N ASN A 141 15.65 4.88 -8.37
CA ASN A 141 14.35 5.25 -7.82
C ASN A 141 14.48 6.37 -6.80
N LYS A 142 13.63 7.39 -6.91
CA LYS A 142 13.41 8.39 -5.87
C LYS A 142 12.14 8.04 -5.09
N LEU A 143 12.29 7.84 -3.79
CA LEU A 143 11.22 7.65 -2.84
C LEU A 143 11.03 8.92 -2.02
N SER A 144 9.79 9.41 -1.93
CA SER A 144 9.41 10.52 -1.06
C SER A 144 8.29 10.09 -0.11
N ILE A 145 8.54 10.13 1.19
CA ILE A 145 7.59 9.77 2.25
C ILE A 145 7.11 11.06 2.92
N ARG A 146 5.79 11.26 3.01
CA ARG A 146 5.20 12.48 3.59
C ARG A 146 4.14 12.14 4.63
N PRO A 147 4.21 12.75 5.83
CA PRO A 147 3.16 12.58 6.81
C PRO A 147 1.94 13.41 6.41
N ILE A 148 0.77 12.80 6.46
CA ILE A 148 -0.53 13.46 6.34
C ILE A 148 -1.14 13.48 7.74
N ASN A 149 -1.24 14.67 8.32
CA ASN A 149 -1.84 14.89 9.64
C ASN A 149 -3.30 15.33 9.56
N VAL A 150 -3.88 15.27 8.35
CA VAL A 150 -5.28 15.59 8.12
C VAL A 150 -6.13 14.36 8.37
N GLU A 151 -7.07 14.49 9.29
CA GLU A 151 -8.08 13.48 9.58
C GLU A 151 -9.38 13.82 8.85
N LEU A 152 -9.83 12.91 7.99
CA LEU A 152 -11.17 12.92 7.43
C LEU A 152 -12.14 12.43 8.50
N GLN A 153 -13.04 13.29 8.99
CA GLN A 153 -14.04 12.86 9.98
C GLN A 153 -15.07 11.87 9.40
N SER A 154 -15.22 11.86 8.07
CA SER A 154 -15.88 10.79 7.32
C SER A 154 -15.05 10.44 6.09
N ASN A 155 -14.71 9.16 5.93
CA ASN A 155 -14.00 8.66 4.74
C ASN A 155 -14.93 8.36 3.56
N TYR A 156 -16.25 8.39 3.80
CA TYR A 156 -17.27 8.10 2.80
C TYR A 156 -18.32 9.19 2.76
N LEU A 157 -18.73 9.54 1.56
CA LEU A 157 -19.92 10.34 1.31
C LEU A 157 -21.00 9.39 0.81
N THR A 158 -22.21 9.54 1.31
CA THR A 158 -23.40 8.84 0.80
C THR A 158 -24.37 9.90 0.34
N ALA A 159 -25.15 9.65 -0.73
CA ALA A 159 -26.12 10.61 -1.26
C ALA A 159 -27.05 11.21 -0.17
N GLU A 160 -27.42 10.41 0.83
CA GLU A 160 -28.29 10.84 1.94
C GLU A 160 -27.56 11.49 3.14
N LYS A 161 -26.22 11.41 3.22
CA LYS A 161 -25.43 11.99 4.32
C LYS A 161 -24.25 12.81 3.79
N ASN A 162 -24.43 14.11 3.94
CA ASN A 162 -23.41 15.16 4.00
C ASN A 162 -22.85 15.62 2.66
N SER A 163 -23.45 16.68 2.11
CA SER A 163 -22.83 17.65 1.19
C SER A 163 -21.63 18.41 1.79
N LYS A 164 -21.16 18.02 2.99
CA LYS A 164 -20.09 18.67 3.74
C LYS A 164 -19.05 17.65 4.19
N LEU A 165 -17.84 17.80 3.68
CA LEU A 165 -16.66 17.07 4.16
C LEU A 165 -16.01 17.83 5.30
N LYS A 166 -15.85 17.18 6.45
CA LYS A 166 -15.14 17.75 7.60
C LYS A 166 -13.73 17.18 7.69
N LEU A 167 -12.75 18.07 7.70
CA LEU A 167 -11.34 17.76 7.81
C LEU A 167 -10.80 18.39 9.09
N ASN A 168 -9.99 17.65 9.84
CA ASN A 168 -9.21 18.22 10.95
C ASN A 168 -7.72 18.12 10.62
N ASN A 169 -7.06 19.26 10.42
CA ASN A 169 -5.63 19.32 10.19
C ASN A 169 -4.89 19.67 11.48
N ALA A 170 -4.24 18.67 12.09
CA ALA A 170 -3.42 18.87 13.28
C ALA A 170 -2.00 19.38 12.98
N GLY A 171 -1.68 19.64 11.71
CA GLY A 171 -0.36 20.06 11.23
C GLY A 171 -0.33 21.50 10.67
N PRO A 172 0.77 21.87 9.99
CA PRO A 172 0.85 23.12 9.25
C PRO A 172 -0.15 23.15 8.08
N LEU A 173 -0.28 24.32 7.45
CA LEU A 173 -1.04 24.48 6.20
C LEU A 173 -0.60 23.45 5.15
N ILE A 174 -1.56 22.84 4.46
CA ILE A 174 -1.31 21.89 3.38
C ILE A 174 -2.06 22.32 2.11
N ASP A 175 -1.34 22.39 1.00
CA ASP A 175 -1.92 22.44 -0.34
C ASP A 175 -2.12 21.00 -0.83
N ALA A 176 -3.32 20.67 -1.31
CA ALA A 176 -3.69 19.32 -1.73
C ALA A 176 -4.65 19.33 -2.92
N ARG A 177 -4.73 18.21 -3.64
CA ARG A 177 -5.85 17.86 -4.51
C ARG A 177 -6.82 17.01 -3.72
N LEU A 178 -8.05 17.52 -3.59
CA LEU A 178 -9.19 16.73 -3.16
C LEU A 178 -9.69 15.95 -4.36
N LEU A 179 -9.63 14.63 -4.25
CA LEU A 179 -10.10 13.70 -5.24
C LEU A 179 -11.25 12.90 -4.65
N ILE A 180 -12.42 12.98 -5.27
CA ILE A 180 -13.61 12.21 -4.89
C ILE A 180 -13.89 11.22 -6.01
N LYS A 181 -13.99 9.94 -5.66
CA LYS A 181 -14.23 8.84 -6.60
C LYS A 181 -15.37 7.99 -6.10
N ASN A 182 -16.23 7.49 -6.99
CA ASN A 182 -17.18 6.45 -6.61
C ASN A 182 -16.41 5.20 -6.17
N SER A 183 -16.74 4.70 -4.97
CA SER A 183 -16.23 3.42 -4.48
C SER A 183 -16.56 2.34 -5.50
N PRO A 184 -15.60 1.47 -5.84
CA PRO A 184 -15.90 0.33 -6.69
C PRO A 184 -16.95 -0.55 -5.99
N ARG A 185 -18.03 -0.89 -6.69
CA ARG A 185 -19.11 -1.73 -6.14
C ARG A 185 -18.73 -3.20 -6.21
N SER A 186 -19.05 -3.96 -5.17
CA SER A 186 -18.90 -5.42 -5.19
C SER A 186 -19.95 -6.02 -6.13
N ILE A 187 -19.51 -6.69 -7.20
CA ILE A 187 -20.40 -7.35 -8.16
C ILE A 187 -20.39 -8.88 -8.02
N SER A 188 -19.36 -9.43 -7.39
CA SER A 188 -19.28 -10.85 -7.09
C SER A 188 -18.38 -11.07 -5.89
N LYS A 189 -18.82 -11.92 -4.96
CA LYS A 189 -18.06 -12.27 -3.76
C LYS A 189 -18.22 -13.74 -3.48
N LYS A 190 -17.12 -14.43 -3.17
CA LYS A 190 -17.15 -15.84 -2.79
C LYS A 190 -16.14 -16.11 -1.69
N ILE A 191 -16.61 -16.83 -0.68
CA ILE A 191 -15.76 -17.37 0.37
C ILE A 191 -15.25 -18.72 -0.11
N ILE A 192 -13.95 -18.90 -0.02
CA ILE A 192 -13.25 -20.09 -0.48
C ILE A 192 -12.65 -20.76 0.74
N LYS A 193 -13.17 -21.94 1.03
CA LYS A 193 -12.64 -22.83 2.06
C LYS A 193 -11.27 -23.33 1.65
N ARG A 194 -10.31 -23.36 2.57
CA ARG A 194 -8.92 -23.71 2.25
C ARG A 194 -8.81 -25.17 1.77
N SER A 195 -8.29 -25.37 0.55
CA SER A 195 -7.77 -26.65 0.04
C SER A 195 -6.42 -26.40 -0.66
N THR A 196 -5.62 -27.45 -0.84
CA THR A 196 -4.26 -27.38 -1.42
C THR A 196 -4.26 -26.82 -2.85
N ASP A 197 -5.31 -27.10 -3.61
CA ASP A 197 -5.57 -26.53 -4.93
C ASP A 197 -6.92 -25.83 -4.93
N LEU A 198 -6.91 -24.54 -5.28
CA LEU A 198 -8.11 -23.71 -5.30
C LEU A 198 -8.38 -23.23 -6.70
N LEU A 199 -9.37 -23.82 -7.36
CA LEU A 199 -9.91 -23.33 -8.63
C LEU A 199 -11.33 -22.80 -8.41
N THR A 200 -11.55 -21.53 -8.72
CA THR A 200 -12.87 -20.89 -8.61
C THR A 200 -13.10 -19.95 -9.78
N ARG A 201 -14.34 -19.93 -10.28
CA ARG A 201 -14.77 -19.02 -11.34
C ARG A 201 -15.84 -18.09 -10.80
N LEU A 202 -15.73 -16.81 -11.17
CA LEU A 202 -16.71 -15.78 -10.84
C LEU A 202 -17.15 -15.07 -12.12
N PRO A 203 -18.45 -14.78 -12.28
CA PRO A 203 -18.96 -14.06 -13.43
C PRO A 203 -18.48 -12.60 -13.42
N LEU A 204 -18.21 -12.07 -14.61
CA LEU A 204 -18.01 -10.65 -14.84
C LEU A 204 -19.31 -10.01 -15.31
N ALA A 205 -19.58 -8.78 -14.84
CA ALA A 205 -20.59 -7.94 -15.49
C ALA A 205 -20.18 -7.68 -16.95
N LYS A 206 -21.15 -7.53 -17.86
CA LYS A 206 -20.90 -7.17 -19.27
C LYS A 206 -20.69 -5.66 -19.49
N ASP A 207 -20.65 -4.89 -18.40
CA ASP A 207 -20.61 -3.43 -18.44
C ASP A 207 -19.20 -2.90 -18.78
N LEU A 208 -19.13 -1.69 -19.33
CA LEU A 208 -17.88 -0.98 -19.54
C LEU A 208 -17.37 -0.41 -18.21
N GLY A 209 -16.13 -0.69 -17.82
CA GLY A 209 -15.58 -0.18 -16.57
C GLY A 209 -14.24 -0.81 -16.16
N VAL A 210 -13.82 -0.50 -14.94
CA VAL A 210 -12.61 -1.06 -14.32
C VAL A 210 -13.02 -2.16 -13.36
N TYR A 211 -12.40 -3.32 -13.49
CA TYR A 211 -12.62 -4.46 -12.60
C TYR A 211 -11.38 -4.65 -11.75
N SER A 212 -11.52 -4.67 -10.44
CA SER A 212 -10.42 -5.02 -9.54
C SER A 212 -10.77 -6.27 -8.77
N VAL A 213 -9.81 -7.19 -8.62
CA VAL A 213 -9.96 -8.36 -7.78
C VAL A 213 -9.28 -8.09 -6.46
N LYS A 214 -9.99 -8.31 -5.35
CA LYS A 214 -9.40 -8.38 -4.01
C LYS A 214 -9.47 -9.81 -3.48
N ILE A 215 -8.35 -10.27 -2.94
CA ILE A 215 -8.24 -11.55 -2.23
C ILE A 215 -7.74 -11.20 -0.83
N TYR A 216 -8.49 -11.59 0.19
CA TYR A 216 -8.13 -11.31 1.58
C TYR A 216 -8.63 -12.44 2.51
N PRO A 217 -7.92 -12.73 3.61
CA PRO A 217 -8.39 -13.71 4.57
C PRO A 217 -9.63 -13.18 5.33
N GLN A 218 -10.54 -14.07 5.73
CA GLN A 218 -11.70 -13.71 6.55
C GLN A 218 -11.30 -13.17 7.92
N ASN A 219 -10.28 -13.79 8.51
CA ASN A 219 -9.64 -13.40 9.76
C ASN A 219 -8.15 -13.27 9.49
N ILE A 220 -7.53 -12.18 9.93
CA ILE A 220 -6.07 -12.02 9.89
C ILE A 220 -5.55 -12.56 11.23
N PRO A 221 -4.93 -13.76 11.30
CA PRO A 221 -4.28 -14.20 12.52
C PRO A 221 -3.12 -13.25 12.83
N GLU A 222 -2.86 -12.97 14.10
CA GLU A 222 -1.77 -12.07 14.53
C GLU A 222 -0.36 -12.52 14.05
N LEU A 223 -0.22 -13.78 13.63
CA LEU A 223 1.05 -14.42 13.24
C LEU A 223 0.97 -15.22 11.92
N SER A 224 0.21 -14.77 10.92
CA SER A 224 0.14 -15.49 9.64
C SER A 224 1.05 -14.87 8.57
N ALA A 225 2.13 -15.57 8.23
CA ALA A 225 2.93 -15.34 7.02
C ALA A 225 2.36 -16.09 5.80
N SER A 226 1.04 -16.25 5.70
CA SER A 226 0.40 -16.96 4.59
C SER A 226 0.51 -16.16 3.29
N TYR A 227 1.22 -16.70 2.30
CA TYR A 227 1.31 -16.15 0.95
C TYR A 227 0.51 -17.04 -0.02
N LEU A 228 -0.49 -16.46 -0.71
CA LEU A 228 -1.25 -17.17 -1.74
C LEU A 228 -0.82 -16.72 -3.13
N ALA A 229 -0.10 -17.59 -3.85
CA ALA A 229 0.18 -17.37 -5.26
C ALA A 229 -1.06 -17.73 -6.08
N CYS A 230 -1.73 -16.73 -6.64
CA CYS A 230 -2.93 -16.92 -7.46
C CYS A 230 -2.67 -16.52 -8.92
N ALA A 231 -3.00 -17.41 -9.85
CA ALA A 231 -3.21 -17.08 -11.24
C ALA A 231 -4.66 -16.61 -11.45
N ILE A 232 -4.81 -15.49 -12.15
CA ILE A 232 -6.08 -14.88 -12.52
C ILE A 232 -6.19 -15.00 -14.04
N THR A 233 -7.18 -15.76 -14.52
CA THR A 233 -7.40 -16.01 -15.94
C THR A 233 -8.73 -15.42 -16.39
N LEU A 234 -8.71 -14.63 -17.46
CA LEU A 234 -9.91 -14.15 -18.13
C LEU A 234 -10.40 -15.19 -19.14
N LEU A 235 -11.68 -15.52 -19.07
CA LEU A 235 -12.33 -16.49 -19.95
C LEU A 235 -13.49 -15.84 -20.71
N ASP A 236 -13.70 -16.23 -21.97
CA ASP A 236 -14.89 -15.86 -22.75
C ASP A 236 -16.14 -16.67 -22.33
N GLU A 237 -17.29 -16.43 -22.99
CA GLU A 237 -18.54 -17.19 -22.73
C GLU A 237 -18.40 -18.69 -23.02
N GLN A 238 -17.52 -19.06 -23.96
CA GLN A 238 -17.19 -20.43 -24.33
C GLN A 238 -16.08 -21.04 -23.45
N GLN A 239 -15.64 -20.32 -22.42
CA GLN A 239 -14.56 -20.70 -21.49
C GLN A 239 -13.17 -20.82 -22.13
N HIS A 240 -12.93 -20.21 -23.28
CA HIS A 240 -11.58 -20.08 -23.82
C HIS A 240 -10.79 -19.03 -23.06
N LYS A 241 -9.51 -19.33 -22.84
CA LYS A 241 -8.56 -18.43 -22.18
C LYS A 241 -8.25 -17.25 -23.08
N ILE A 242 -8.51 -16.05 -22.56
CA ILE A 242 -8.17 -14.78 -23.20
C ILE A 242 -6.79 -14.33 -22.71
N GLU A 243 -6.60 -14.32 -21.38
CA GLU A 243 -5.39 -13.80 -20.73
C GLU A 243 -5.21 -14.46 -19.37
N THR A 244 -3.96 -14.64 -18.91
CA THR A 244 -3.63 -15.09 -17.55
C THR A 244 -2.57 -14.19 -16.91
N ASN A 245 -2.81 -13.75 -15.68
CA ASN A 245 -1.90 -12.93 -14.87
C ASN A 245 -1.60 -13.60 -13.52
N TRP A 246 -0.36 -13.47 -13.04
CA TRP A 246 0.14 -14.10 -11.80
C TRP A 246 0.48 -13.05 -10.73
N LEU A 247 -0.49 -12.22 -10.33
CA LEU A 247 -0.28 -11.13 -9.38
C LEU A 247 -1.18 -11.29 -8.14
N LEU A 248 -0.63 -11.05 -6.95
CA LEU A 248 -1.32 -11.10 -5.64
C LEU A 248 -2.47 -10.10 -5.50
N GLN A 249 -2.39 -8.99 -6.23
CA GLN A 249 -3.43 -7.99 -6.40
C GLN A 249 -3.41 -7.53 -7.84
N PHE A 250 -4.56 -7.51 -8.50
CA PHE A 250 -4.66 -7.11 -9.90
C PHE A 250 -5.90 -6.24 -10.14
N SER A 251 -5.69 -5.17 -10.90
CA SER A 251 -6.74 -4.30 -11.42
C SER A 251 -6.73 -4.41 -12.94
N ILE A 252 -7.85 -4.86 -13.50
CA ILE A 252 -8.11 -4.89 -14.94
C ILE A 252 -8.80 -3.58 -15.30
N THR A 253 -8.06 -2.66 -15.92
CA THR A 253 -8.65 -1.51 -16.59
C THR A 253 -9.16 -1.94 -17.95
N LYS A 254 -10.48 -2.19 -18.11
CA LYS A 254 -11.03 -2.48 -19.44
C LYS A 254 -11.18 -1.17 -20.21
N ASN A 255 -10.29 -0.97 -21.18
CA ASN A 255 -10.37 0.19 -22.07
C ASN A 255 -11.27 -0.02 -23.29
N THR A 256 -11.67 -1.27 -23.53
CA THR A 256 -12.56 -1.72 -24.60
C THR A 256 -13.46 -2.86 -24.08
N PRO A 257 -14.66 -3.07 -24.66
CA PRO A 257 -15.47 -4.25 -24.32
C PRO A 257 -14.67 -5.52 -24.62
N THR A 258 -14.42 -6.31 -23.59
CA THR A 258 -13.76 -7.61 -23.70
C THR A 258 -14.82 -8.67 -23.97
N ASN A 259 -14.52 -9.70 -24.76
CA ASN A 259 -15.36 -10.92 -24.82
C ASN A 259 -15.32 -11.73 -23.51
N ALA A 260 -14.62 -11.26 -22.47
CA ALA A 260 -14.48 -11.93 -21.19
C ALA A 260 -15.80 -11.94 -20.39
N ALA A 261 -16.29 -13.13 -20.09
CA ALA A 261 -17.49 -13.39 -19.31
C ALA A 261 -17.18 -13.88 -17.88
N PHE A 262 -16.02 -14.48 -17.66
CA PHE A 262 -15.62 -15.01 -16.36
C PHE A 262 -14.19 -14.62 -15.99
N ILE A 263 -13.94 -14.53 -14.68
CA ILE A 263 -12.60 -14.63 -14.11
C ILE A 263 -12.47 -15.98 -13.44
N GLU A 264 -11.45 -16.74 -13.83
CA GLU A 264 -10.98 -17.93 -13.14
C GLU A 264 -9.79 -17.58 -12.24
N PHE A 265 -9.86 -18.06 -11.00
CA PHE A 265 -8.83 -17.97 -10.00
C PHE A 265 -8.27 -19.36 -9.76
N SER A 266 -6.97 -19.52 -9.93
CA SER A 266 -6.23 -20.74 -9.60
C SER A 266 -5.14 -20.38 -8.61
N CYS A 267 -5.32 -20.73 -7.34
CA CYS A 267 -4.33 -20.46 -6.30
C CYS A 267 -3.65 -21.74 -5.87
N GLN A 268 -2.32 -21.68 -5.76
CA GLN A 268 -1.54 -22.68 -5.03
C GLN A 268 -1.27 -22.12 -3.64
N ASN A 269 -1.60 -22.91 -2.62
CA ASN A 269 -1.35 -22.52 -1.25
C ASN A 269 0.14 -22.75 -0.95
N PHE A 270 0.92 -21.67 -0.81
CA PHE A 270 2.29 -21.74 -0.33
C PHE A 270 2.31 -21.28 1.12
N ASP A 271 2.06 -22.23 2.02
CA ASP A 271 2.07 -21.97 3.44
C ASP A 271 3.30 -22.64 4.05
N ALA A 272 4.28 -21.82 4.47
CA ALA A 272 5.43 -22.31 5.21
C ALA A 272 5.02 -22.93 6.57
N ASN A 273 3.84 -22.57 7.12
CA ASN A 273 3.34 -23.13 8.37
C ASN A 273 2.61 -24.47 8.19
N LEU A 274 2.20 -24.83 6.96
CA LEU A 274 1.76 -26.21 6.64
C LEU A 274 2.92 -27.20 6.79
N VAL A 275 4.18 -26.75 6.64
CA VAL A 275 5.38 -27.55 6.89
C VAL A 275 5.63 -27.71 8.41
N LEU A 276 5.08 -26.83 9.23
CA LEU A 276 5.27 -26.80 10.69
C LEU A 276 4.06 -27.34 11.49
N GLY A 277 2.95 -27.68 10.82
CA GLY A 277 1.79 -28.32 11.45
C GLY A 277 0.88 -27.38 12.27
N GLU A 278 1.00 -26.06 12.10
CA GLU A 278 0.11 -25.10 12.78
C GLU A 278 -1.20 -24.90 11.98
N GLU A 279 -2.33 -25.25 12.58
CA GLU A 279 -3.66 -25.31 11.95
C GLU A 279 -4.44 -23.97 11.91
N ASN A 280 -3.86 -22.86 12.38
CA ASN A 280 -4.59 -21.60 12.47
C ASN A 280 -4.54 -20.79 11.17
N ILE A 281 -5.24 -21.26 10.12
CA ILE A 281 -5.40 -20.46 8.90
C ILE A 281 -6.85 -20.20 8.52
N SER A 282 -7.13 -18.92 8.27
CA SER A 282 -8.46 -18.44 7.90
C SER A 282 -8.84 -18.77 6.45
N ASP A 283 -10.12 -19.03 6.24
CA ASP A 283 -10.76 -19.04 4.91
C ASP A 283 -10.47 -17.73 4.15
N LEU A 284 -10.49 -17.80 2.82
CA LEU A 284 -10.24 -16.66 1.95
C LEU A 284 -11.53 -16.10 1.38
N THR A 285 -11.58 -14.79 1.26
CA THR A 285 -12.62 -14.09 0.51
C THR A 285 -12.03 -13.57 -0.79
N MET A 286 -12.66 -13.97 -1.89
CA MET A 286 -12.42 -13.38 -3.20
C MET A 286 -13.58 -12.47 -3.56
N GLU A 287 -13.25 -11.27 -4.04
CA GLU A 287 -14.23 -10.24 -4.35
C GLU A 287 -13.85 -9.53 -5.64
N ILE A 288 -14.80 -9.48 -6.58
CA ILE A 288 -14.70 -8.67 -7.81
C ILE A 288 -15.41 -7.36 -7.54
N LEU A 289 -14.65 -6.28 -7.63
CA LEU A 289 -15.17 -4.93 -7.56
C LEU A 289 -15.21 -4.31 -8.96
N PHE A 290 -16.20 -3.46 -9.21
CA PHE A 290 -16.43 -2.77 -10.47
C PHE A 290 -16.55 -1.26 -10.25
N SER A 291 -15.83 -0.49 -11.05
CA SER A 291 -15.99 0.97 -11.16
C SER A 291 -16.42 1.32 -12.57
N ASP A 292 -17.47 2.11 -12.70
CA ASP A 292 -17.87 2.67 -14.00
C ASP A 292 -16.80 3.67 -14.50
N LYS A 293 -16.51 3.64 -15.80
CA LYS A 293 -15.57 4.57 -16.44
C LYS A 293 -16.11 6.00 -16.51
N SER A 294 -17.45 6.18 -16.51
CA SER A 294 -18.10 7.49 -16.58
C SER A 294 -18.36 8.14 -15.22
N ALA A 295 -18.01 7.47 -14.11
CA ALA A 295 -18.17 8.05 -12.78
C ALA A 295 -17.35 9.35 -12.68
N ALA A 296 -18.04 10.47 -12.49
CA ALA A 296 -17.41 11.76 -12.40
C ALA A 296 -16.44 11.78 -11.21
N ASN A 297 -15.19 12.14 -11.48
CA ASN A 297 -14.19 12.35 -10.44
C ASN A 297 -14.10 13.85 -10.19
N THR A 298 -14.48 14.30 -9.00
CA THR A 298 -14.17 15.66 -8.59
C THR A 298 -12.68 15.71 -8.27
N ASN A 299 -11.93 16.55 -8.96
CA ASN A 299 -10.51 16.79 -8.72
C ASN A 299 -10.31 18.31 -8.55
N ARG A 300 -10.17 18.75 -7.31
CA ARG A 300 -10.09 20.17 -6.97
C ARG A 300 -8.83 20.46 -6.16
N ALA A 301 -8.11 21.51 -6.53
CA ALA A 301 -6.97 21.97 -5.76
C ALA A 301 -7.46 22.82 -4.58
N ILE A 302 -7.12 22.40 -3.37
CA ILE A 302 -7.59 22.99 -2.10
C ILE A 302 -6.40 23.33 -1.20
N ARG A 303 -6.60 24.36 -0.38
CA ARG A 303 -5.67 24.75 0.69
C ARG A 303 -6.34 24.54 2.04
N ILE A 304 -5.76 23.64 2.85
CA ILE A 304 -6.28 23.22 4.14
C ILE A 304 -5.52 23.96 5.25
N MET A 305 -6.23 24.80 6.00
CA MET A 305 -5.67 25.53 7.14
C MET A 305 -5.50 24.61 8.35
N PRO A 306 -4.62 24.93 9.32
CA PRO A 306 -4.61 24.24 10.61
C PRO A 306 -5.98 24.33 11.32
N GLY A 307 -6.45 23.22 11.90
CA GLY A 307 -7.74 23.13 12.60
C GLY A 307 -8.86 22.44 11.80
N ILE A 308 -10.11 22.70 12.18
CA ILE A 308 -11.30 22.11 11.55
C ILE A 308 -11.66 22.92 10.30
N ASN A 309 -11.69 22.25 9.15
CA ASN A 309 -12.06 22.81 7.85
C ASN A 309 -13.35 22.13 7.37
N ASN A 310 -14.27 22.89 6.76
CA ASN A 310 -15.49 22.36 6.16
C ASN A 310 -15.48 22.59 4.64
N ILE A 311 -15.62 21.53 3.85
CA ILE A 311 -15.68 21.62 2.39
C ILE A 311 -17.11 21.32 1.96
N GLU A 312 -17.77 22.29 1.32
CA GLU A 312 -19.02 22.02 0.61
C GLU A 312 -18.74 21.33 -0.71
N LEU A 313 -19.43 20.22 -0.96
CA LEU A 313 -19.23 19.38 -2.12
C LEU A 313 -20.43 19.50 -3.04
N ASP A 314 -20.17 19.78 -4.31
CA ASP A 314 -21.15 19.60 -5.37
C ASP A 314 -21.26 18.10 -5.70
N LEU A 315 -22.25 17.45 -5.08
CA LEU A 315 -22.50 16.02 -5.26
C LEU A 315 -23.37 15.73 -6.49
N SER A 316 -23.76 16.74 -7.29
CA SER A 316 -24.62 16.55 -8.49
C SER A 316 -24.01 15.64 -9.56
N THR A 317 -22.71 15.36 -9.43
CA THR A 317 -21.94 14.50 -10.33
C THR A 317 -21.71 13.09 -9.77
N ILE A 318 -22.09 12.83 -8.52
CA ILE A 318 -22.02 11.52 -7.87
C ILE A 318 -23.31 10.77 -8.19
N ASP A 319 -23.18 9.50 -8.54
CA ASP A 319 -24.32 8.65 -8.92
C ASP A 319 -25.20 8.36 -7.68
N ASP A 320 -26.49 8.71 -7.74
CA ASP A 320 -27.45 8.70 -6.62
C ASP A 320 -28.06 7.32 -6.34
N GLY A 321 -27.33 6.25 -6.64
CA GLY A 321 -27.72 4.90 -6.25
C GLY A 321 -27.76 4.69 -4.72
N PRO A 322 -28.69 3.87 -4.19
CA PRO A 322 -28.81 3.57 -2.75
C PRO A 322 -27.58 2.85 -2.15
N TRP A 323 -26.59 2.50 -2.98
CA TRP A 323 -25.37 1.79 -2.60
C TRP A 323 -24.09 2.55 -3.00
N THR A 324 -24.21 3.75 -3.56
CA THR A 324 -23.06 4.52 -4.01
C THR A 324 -22.41 5.20 -2.81
N LYS A 325 -21.22 4.71 -2.44
CA LYS A 325 -20.30 5.42 -1.55
C LYS A 325 -19.30 6.15 -2.43
N ALA A 326 -18.97 7.38 -2.09
CA ALA A 326 -17.82 8.05 -2.69
C ALA A 326 -16.65 8.04 -1.70
N GLU A 327 -15.49 7.57 -2.18
CA GLU A 327 -14.23 7.61 -1.47
C GLU A 327 -13.59 8.98 -1.64
N VAL A 328 -13.09 9.52 -0.53
CA VAL A 328 -12.44 10.81 -0.50
C VAL A 328 -10.94 10.62 -0.29
N TYR A 329 -10.17 11.17 -1.23
CA TYR A 329 -8.73 11.17 -1.22
C TYR A 329 -8.21 12.60 -1.14
N LEU A 330 -7.19 12.79 -0.31
CA LEU A 330 -6.42 14.02 -0.23
C LEU A 330 -5.00 13.71 -0.71
N LEU A 331 -4.62 14.27 -1.85
CA LEU A 331 -3.32 14.11 -2.47
C LEU A 331 -2.53 15.40 -2.25
N PRO A 332 -1.51 15.46 -1.37
CA PRO A 332 -0.73 16.67 -1.18
C PRO A 332 -0.13 17.17 -2.51
N LEU A 333 -0.18 18.48 -2.77
CA LEU A 333 0.47 19.09 -3.92
C LEU A 333 1.97 19.25 -3.63
N PHE A 334 2.80 18.89 -4.60
CA PHE A 334 4.25 18.99 -4.51
C PHE A 334 4.73 20.27 -5.21
N GLU A 335 5.53 21.10 -4.51
CA GLU A 335 6.07 22.37 -5.03
C GLU A 335 6.88 22.23 -6.35
N ILE A 336 7.31 21.01 -6.72
CA ILE A 336 8.17 20.77 -7.87
C ILE A 336 7.38 20.36 -9.14
N THR A 337 6.11 19.94 -9.03
CA THR A 337 5.33 19.46 -10.20
C THR A 337 4.03 20.22 -10.46
N SER A 338 3.56 21.05 -9.53
CA SER A 338 2.32 21.79 -9.75
C SER A 338 2.55 23.02 -10.63
N LYS A 339 2.22 22.91 -11.92
CA LYS A 339 1.81 24.07 -12.76
C LYS A 339 0.52 24.77 -12.26
N VAL A 340 0.00 24.36 -11.11
CA VAL A 340 -1.18 24.96 -10.49
C VAL A 340 -0.76 26.32 -9.96
N SER A 341 -1.28 27.37 -10.59
CA SER A 341 -1.04 28.73 -10.11
C SER A 341 -1.59 28.86 -8.69
N LEU A 342 -0.86 29.52 -7.79
CA LEU A 342 -1.37 29.86 -6.45
C LEU A 342 -2.72 30.61 -6.49
N LYS A 343 -3.07 31.22 -7.64
CA LYS A 343 -4.35 31.89 -7.89
C LYS A 343 -5.54 30.93 -8.10
N GLU A 344 -5.29 29.65 -8.34
CA GLU A 344 -6.31 28.63 -8.63
C GLU A 344 -6.69 27.80 -7.39
N LEU A 345 -6.03 28.02 -6.25
CA LEU A 345 -6.31 27.30 -5.00
C LEU A 345 -7.54 27.88 -4.30
N GLU A 346 -8.53 27.03 -4.08
CA GLU A 346 -9.64 27.35 -3.18
C GLU A 346 -9.16 27.27 -1.73
N ILE A 347 -9.21 28.38 -1.00
CA ILE A 347 -8.81 28.45 0.40
C ILE A 347 -10.00 28.02 1.25
N ILE A 348 -9.81 26.97 2.06
CA ILE A 348 -10.83 26.42 2.93
C ILE A 348 -10.49 26.84 4.37
N ARG A 349 -11.49 27.32 5.11
CA ARG A 349 -11.33 27.82 6.49
C ARG A 349 -12.19 27.06 7.47
#